data_AF-A0A2R6IFP6-F1
#
_entry.id   AF-A0A2R6IFP6-F1
#
_cell.length_a   1.000
_cell.length_b   1.000
_cell.length_c   1.000
_cell.angle_alpha   90.00
_cell.angle_beta   90.00
_cell.angle_gamma   90.00
#
_symmetry.space_group_name_H-M   'P 1'
#
loop_
_entity.id
_entity.type
_entity.pdbx_description
1 polymer ?
#
loop_
_entity_poly.entity_id
_entity_poly.type
_entity_poly.pdbx_seq_one_letter_code
_entity_poly.pdbx_strand_id
1 'polypeptide(L)'
;MIVAVSDTHGTDGHRLEGRTLAAVREASLVVHAGDFTTEAVLEAFRAEAGGDRDGGGDLVAVAGNNDDERVRARVGRRRTVERAVAVLNPGSHADPRWNRPAHAELEPTAEGLSGRLVTPDGEGLETFAVTGRE
;
A
#
# COMPACT_ATOMS: atom_id res chain seq x y z
N MET A 1 0.03 2.51 -3.22
CA MET A 1 0.00 1.18 -2.54
C MET A 1 0.03 1.39 -1.02
N ILE A 2 -0.67 0.57 -0.25
CA ILE A 2 -0.57 0.56 1.22
C ILE A 2 0.34 -0.59 1.65
N VAL A 3 1.32 -0.32 2.50
CA VAL A 3 2.19 -1.34 3.12
C VAL A 3 2.02 -1.30 4.62
N ALA A 4 1.90 -2.47 5.24
CA ALA A 4 1.86 -2.61 6.69
C ALA A 4 3.02 -3.48 7.16
N VAL A 5 3.78 -3.00 8.14
CA VAL A 5 4.90 -3.72 8.79
C VAL A 5 4.88 -3.46 10.30
N SER A 6 5.70 -4.18 11.05
CA SER A 6 5.87 -4.02 12.49
C SER A 6 7.23 -4.58 12.91
N ASP A 7 7.57 -4.44 14.20
CA ASP A 7 8.64 -5.22 14.82
C ASP A 7 10.00 -5.02 14.14
N THR A 8 10.33 -3.77 13.80
CA THR A 8 11.64 -3.47 13.19
C THR A 8 12.79 -3.93 14.09
N HIS A 9 12.68 -3.76 15.42
CA HIS A 9 13.67 -4.25 16.40
C HIS A 9 15.12 -3.91 16.03
N GLY A 10 15.34 -2.72 15.45
CA GLY A 10 16.66 -2.18 15.16
C GLY A 10 17.21 -1.43 16.36
N THR A 11 18.46 -0.98 16.31
CA THR A 11 19.03 -0.09 17.34
C THR A 11 19.49 1.24 16.76
N ASP A 12 20.03 1.21 15.55
CA ASP A 12 20.67 2.30 14.82
C ASP A 12 20.16 2.43 13.37
N GLY A 13 19.36 1.47 12.90
CA GLY A 13 18.81 1.49 11.54
C GLY A 13 17.56 0.61 11.37
N HIS A 14 16.85 0.82 10.27
CA HIS A 14 15.53 0.24 10.00
C HIS A 14 15.54 -1.25 9.60
N ARG A 15 16.71 -1.85 9.33
CA ARG A 15 16.89 -3.29 8.98
C ARG A 15 16.10 -3.81 7.76
N LEU A 16 15.26 -3.00 7.13
CA LEU A 16 14.57 -3.32 5.88
C LEU A 16 15.56 -3.64 4.75
N GLU A 17 15.28 -4.73 4.03
CA GLU A 17 16.06 -5.16 2.87
C GLU A 17 15.13 -5.71 1.77
N GLY A 18 15.68 -5.89 0.57
CA GLY A 18 15.03 -6.58 -0.54
C GLY A 18 13.63 -6.05 -0.88
N ARG A 19 12.68 -6.96 -1.06
CA ARG A 19 11.30 -6.62 -1.47
C ARG A 19 10.59 -5.75 -0.42
N THR A 20 10.85 -5.94 0.87
CA THR A 20 10.20 -5.15 1.93
C THR A 20 10.66 -3.71 1.90
N LEU A 21 11.97 -3.45 1.73
CA LEU A 21 12.50 -2.11 1.54
C LEU A 21 11.91 -1.44 0.29
N ALA A 22 11.89 -2.16 -0.84
CA ALA A 22 11.27 -1.66 -2.07
C ALA A 22 9.79 -1.30 -1.84
N ALA A 23 9.03 -2.17 -1.16
CA ALA A 23 7.63 -1.94 -0.88
C ALA A 23 7.40 -0.68 -0.01
N VAL A 24 8.21 -0.49 1.04
CA VAL A 24 8.14 0.70 1.89
C VAL A 24 8.44 1.98 1.10
N ARG A 25 9.41 1.94 0.19
CA ARG A 25 9.77 3.09 -0.67
C ARG A 25 8.72 3.42 -1.74
N GLU A 26 8.04 2.41 -2.26
CA GLU A 26 7.03 2.51 -3.33
C GLU A 26 5.62 2.81 -2.78
N ALA A 27 5.40 2.67 -1.48
CA ALA A 27 4.10 2.83 -0.87
C ALA A 27 3.68 4.31 -0.83
N SER A 28 2.40 4.56 -1.10
CA SER A 28 1.77 5.86 -0.87
C SER A 28 1.31 6.03 0.59
N LEU A 29 1.19 4.93 1.32
CA LEU A 29 0.99 4.91 2.77
C LEU A 29 1.73 3.71 3.37
N VAL A 30 2.56 3.97 4.37
CA VAL A 30 3.19 2.95 5.20
C VAL A 30 2.56 2.98 6.59
N VAL A 31 2.11 1.83 7.06
CA VAL A 31 1.62 1.63 8.42
C VAL A 31 2.66 0.81 9.19
N HIS A 32 3.18 1.34 10.30
CA HIS A 32 4.09 0.61 11.18
C HIS A 32 3.44 0.35 12.55
N ALA A 33 3.24 -0.93 12.92
CA ALA A 33 2.48 -1.30 14.11
C ALA A 33 3.27 -1.22 15.44
N GLY A 34 4.50 -0.69 15.41
CA GLY A 34 5.33 -0.41 16.58
C GLY A 34 6.57 -1.29 16.67
N ASP A 35 7.34 -1.10 17.73
CA ASP A 35 8.62 -1.79 17.99
C ASP A 35 9.74 -1.38 17.00
N PHE A 36 9.94 -0.06 16.87
CA PHE A 36 11.17 0.54 16.35
C PHE A 36 12.34 0.41 17.34
N THR A 37 12.03 0.37 18.63
CA THR A 37 12.90 0.41 19.81
C THR A 37 13.56 1.76 20.09
N THR A 38 14.24 2.38 19.12
CA THR A 38 14.95 3.66 19.32
C THR A 38 14.48 4.77 18.38
N GLU A 39 14.71 6.02 18.79
CA GLU A 39 14.46 7.20 17.96
C GLU A 39 15.23 7.15 16.63
N ALA A 40 16.47 6.63 16.63
CA ALA A 40 17.28 6.51 15.42
C ALA A 40 16.64 5.58 14.38
N VAL A 41 16.04 4.48 14.83
CA VAL A 41 15.33 3.54 13.96
C VAL A 41 14.07 4.17 13.38
N LEU A 42 13.31 4.92 14.20
CA LEU A 42 12.14 5.67 13.72
C LEU A 42 12.53 6.67 12.62
N GLU A 43 13.62 7.41 12.79
CA GLU A 43 14.10 8.36 11.78
C GLU A 43 14.58 7.66 10.50
N ALA A 44 15.37 6.60 10.65
CA ALA A 44 15.82 5.81 9.51
C ALA A 44 14.63 5.26 8.72
N PHE A 45 13.59 4.80 9.41
CA PHE A 45 12.37 4.29 8.78
C PHE A 45 11.58 5.39 8.07
N ARG A 46 11.44 6.59 8.69
CA ARG A 46 10.79 7.77 8.07
C ARG A 46 11.49 8.21 6.80
N ALA A 47 12.82 8.19 6.78
CA ALA A 47 13.62 8.53 5.61
C ALA A 47 13.27 7.61 4.43
N GLU A 48 13.03 6.32 4.69
CA GLU A 48 12.66 5.39 3.63
C GLU A 48 11.21 5.48 3.18
N ALA A 49 10.29 5.75 4.11
CA ALA A 49 8.86 5.82 3.84
C ALA A 49 8.43 7.10 3.10
N GLY A 50 9.22 8.18 3.12
CA GLY A 50 8.89 9.37 2.31
C GLY A 50 9.32 10.73 2.85
N GLY A 51 10.22 10.83 3.84
CA GLY A 51 10.61 12.12 4.43
C GLY A 51 11.16 13.19 3.48
N ASP A 52 11.79 12.80 2.36
CA ASP A 52 12.56 13.70 1.48
C ASP A 52 12.38 13.46 -0.04
N ARG A 53 11.31 12.76 -0.49
CA ARG A 53 11.11 12.44 -1.92
C ARG A 53 9.86 13.12 -2.47
N ASP A 54 9.98 13.77 -3.63
CA ASP A 54 8.82 14.20 -4.43
C ASP A 54 8.01 12.95 -4.80
N GLY A 55 6.83 12.81 -4.18
CA GLY A 55 5.95 11.63 -4.27
C GLY A 55 6.05 10.64 -3.10
N GLY A 56 6.75 10.98 -2.00
CA GLY A 56 6.90 10.14 -0.80
C GLY A 56 5.58 9.85 -0.08
N GLY A 57 5.39 8.61 0.39
CA GLY A 57 4.18 8.19 1.09
C GLY A 57 4.09 8.69 2.53
N ASP A 58 2.89 8.66 3.10
CA ASP A 58 2.67 8.95 4.52
C ASP A 58 3.20 7.79 5.38
N LEU A 59 3.99 8.06 6.44
CA LEU A 59 4.21 7.09 7.52
C LEU A 59 3.21 7.30 8.65
N VAL A 60 2.39 6.29 8.91
CA VAL A 60 1.53 6.21 10.08
C VAL A 60 2.05 5.12 11.01
N ALA A 61 2.45 5.52 12.21
CA ALA A 61 3.03 4.61 13.18
C ALA A 61 2.29 4.68 14.51
N VAL A 62 2.36 3.59 15.26
CA VAL A 62 2.00 3.52 16.69
C VAL A 62 3.17 2.98 17.48
N ALA A 63 3.16 3.23 18.79
CA ALA A 63 4.18 2.72 19.70
C ALA A 63 3.94 1.25 20.06
N GLY A 64 5.01 0.47 20.01
CA GLY A 64 5.10 -0.88 20.55
C GLY A 64 5.68 -0.89 21.98
N ASN A 65 5.67 -2.06 22.62
CA ASN A 65 6.11 -2.18 24.02
C ASN A 65 7.63 -2.13 24.18
N ASN A 66 8.41 -2.33 23.11
CA ASN A 66 9.87 -2.23 23.13
C ASN A 66 10.39 -0.83 22.76
N ASP A 67 9.50 0.07 22.32
CA ASP A 67 9.86 1.45 21.99
C ASP A 67 10.28 2.26 23.22
N ASP A 68 11.34 3.05 23.08
CA ASP A 68 11.79 4.00 24.09
C ASP A 68 10.83 5.20 24.25
N GLU A 69 11.08 6.02 25.27
CA GLU A 69 10.25 7.19 25.57
C GLU A 69 10.21 8.21 24.43
N ARG A 70 11.30 8.35 23.66
CA ARG A 70 11.40 9.31 22.57
C ARG A 70 10.56 8.88 21.37
N VAL A 71 10.56 7.58 21.04
CA VAL A 71 9.66 7.01 20.03
C VAL A 71 8.22 7.17 20.47
N ARG A 72 7.89 6.77 21.71
CA ARG A 72 6.51 6.83 22.25
C ARG A 72 5.94 8.25 22.24
N ALA A 73 6.75 9.26 22.54
CA ALA A 73 6.35 10.67 22.51
C ALA A 73 5.91 11.14 21.11
N ARG A 74 6.35 10.45 20.03
CA ARG A 74 6.16 10.89 18.65
C ARG A 74 5.03 10.17 17.91
N VAL A 75 4.84 8.87 18.14
CA VAL A 75 3.89 8.06 17.33
C VAL A 75 2.55 7.79 18.03
N GLY A 76 2.50 7.84 19.36
CA GLY A 76 1.29 7.58 20.15
C GLY A 76 0.84 6.11 20.13
N ARG A 77 -0.12 5.74 20.99
CA ARG A 77 -0.51 4.33 21.22
C ARG A 77 -1.53 3.74 20.24
N ARG A 78 -2.25 4.59 19.49
CA ARG A 78 -3.34 4.16 18.59
C ARG A 78 -3.50 5.18 17.48
N ARG A 79 -3.65 4.69 16.25
CA ARG A 79 -4.04 5.46 15.07
C ARG A 79 -5.08 4.69 14.27
N THR A 80 -5.92 5.42 13.56
CA THR A 80 -6.84 4.87 12.56
C THR A 80 -6.64 5.67 11.29
N VAL A 81 -6.61 4.99 10.15
CA VAL A 81 -6.46 5.59 8.83
C VAL A 81 -7.53 5.04 7.92
N GLU A 82 -8.08 5.90 7.09
CA GLU A 82 -9.02 5.53 6.03
C GLU A 82 -8.35 5.79 4.68
N ARG A 83 -8.53 4.85 3.76
CA ARG A 83 -8.03 4.94 2.38
C ARG A 83 -9.06 4.36 1.43
N ALA A 84 -9.28 5.05 0.32
CA ALA A 84 -10.04 4.49 -0.79
C ALA A 84 -9.19 3.44 -1.51
N VAL A 85 -9.81 2.33 -1.89
CA VAL A 85 -9.19 1.29 -2.72
C VAL A 85 -10.07 1.13 -3.96
N ALA A 86 -9.44 1.05 -5.13
CA ALA A 86 -10.15 0.74 -6.36
C ALA A 86 -10.74 -0.68 -6.26
N VAL A 87 -12.05 -0.81 -6.46
CA VAL A 87 -12.76 -2.09 -6.51
C VAL A 87 -13.39 -2.22 -7.88
N LEU A 88 -13.13 -3.33 -8.56
CA LEU A 88 -13.70 -3.65 -9.86
C LEU A 88 -14.67 -4.82 -9.71
N ASN A 89 -15.90 -4.63 -10.18
CA ASN A 89 -16.84 -5.71 -10.41
C ASN A 89 -16.98 -5.91 -11.93
N PRO A 90 -16.52 -7.04 -12.50
CA PRO A 90 -16.58 -7.27 -13.94
C PRO A 90 -17.94 -7.74 -14.46
N GLY A 91 -18.94 -7.85 -13.58
CA GLY A 91 -20.18 -8.56 -13.87
C GLY A 91 -20.05 -10.06 -13.58
N SER A 92 -20.91 -10.87 -14.20
CA SER A 92 -20.99 -12.32 -13.99
C SER A 92 -20.69 -13.04 -15.29
N HIS A 93 -19.65 -13.87 -15.32
CA HIS A 93 -19.30 -14.68 -16.50
C HIS A 93 -20.19 -15.91 -16.67
N ALA A 94 -20.89 -16.35 -15.60
CA ALA A 94 -21.64 -17.61 -15.59
C ALA A 94 -23.16 -17.41 -15.45
N ASP A 95 -23.60 -16.35 -14.77
CA ASP A 95 -25.01 -16.11 -14.47
C ASP A 95 -25.32 -14.60 -14.52
N PRO A 96 -25.31 -13.98 -15.70
CA PRO A 96 -25.58 -12.55 -15.85
C PRO A 96 -27.06 -12.22 -15.62
N ARG A 97 -27.33 -10.96 -15.28
CA ARG A 97 -28.70 -10.45 -15.08
C ARG A 97 -29.13 -9.60 -16.26
N TRP A 98 -28.64 -8.35 -16.30
CA TRP A 98 -29.03 -7.36 -17.32
C TRP A 98 -27.98 -7.15 -18.41
N ASN A 99 -26.79 -7.73 -18.26
CA ASN A 99 -25.64 -7.55 -19.15
C ASN A 99 -25.25 -8.88 -19.83
N ARG A 100 -24.33 -8.84 -20.79
CA ARG A 100 -23.70 -10.05 -21.34
C ARG A 100 -22.81 -10.73 -20.28
N PRO A 101 -22.58 -12.06 -20.36
CA PRO A 101 -21.58 -12.69 -19.52
C PRO A 101 -20.19 -12.10 -19.78
N ALA A 102 -19.45 -11.76 -18.71
CA ALA A 102 -18.11 -11.17 -18.83
C ALA A 102 -17.22 -11.41 -17.61
N HIS A 103 -15.90 -11.32 -17.84
CA HIS A 103 -14.86 -11.09 -16.84
C HIS A 103 -14.00 -9.88 -17.23
N ALA A 104 -13.17 -9.40 -16.32
CA ALA A 104 -12.18 -8.36 -16.62
C ALA A 104 -10.78 -8.97 -16.69
N GLU A 105 -9.99 -8.49 -17.63
CA GLU A 105 -8.56 -8.76 -17.72
C GLU A 105 -7.81 -7.44 -17.50
N LEU A 106 -6.76 -7.48 -16.69
CA LEU A 106 -6.01 -6.30 -16.25
C LEU A 106 -4.52 -6.50 -16.54
N GLU A 107 -3.91 -5.53 -17.19
CA GLU A 107 -2.49 -5.50 -17.51
C GLU A 107 -1.82 -4.30 -16.81
N PRO A 108 -0.69 -4.50 -16.10
CA PRO A 108 0.06 -3.41 -15.51
C PRO A 108 0.61 -2.44 -16.57
N THR A 109 0.57 -1.15 -16.26
CA THR A 109 1.17 -0.06 -17.05
C THR A 109 2.00 0.84 -16.14
N ALA A 110 2.73 1.80 -16.70
CA ALA A 110 3.47 2.78 -15.91
C ALA A 110 2.54 3.68 -15.05
N GLU A 111 1.29 3.85 -15.46
CA GLU A 111 0.33 4.82 -14.89
C GLU A 111 -0.80 4.16 -14.07
N GLY A 112 -0.79 2.82 -13.95
CA GLY A 112 -1.84 2.05 -13.30
C GLY A 112 -2.11 0.73 -14.02
N LEU A 113 -3.39 0.41 -14.26
CA LEU A 113 -3.80 -0.80 -14.98
C LEU A 113 -4.56 -0.42 -16.26
N SER A 114 -4.24 -1.07 -17.37
CA SER A 114 -5.11 -1.15 -18.53
C SER A 114 -6.07 -2.32 -18.35
N GLY A 115 -7.37 -2.11 -18.55
CA GLY A 115 -8.40 -3.11 -18.35
C GLY A 115 -9.26 -3.34 -19.58
N ARG A 116 -9.75 -4.56 -19.74
CA ARG A 116 -10.79 -4.90 -20.72
C ARG A 116 -11.85 -5.80 -20.11
N LEU A 117 -13.11 -5.56 -20.46
CA LEU A 117 -14.20 -6.52 -20.25
C LEU A 117 -14.25 -7.46 -21.45
N VAL A 118 -14.26 -8.76 -21.18
CA VAL A 118 -14.19 -9.81 -22.18
C VAL A 118 -15.28 -10.84 -21.89
N THR A 119 -15.91 -11.37 -22.93
CA THR A 119 -16.81 -12.51 -22.82
C THR A 119 -16.04 -13.81 -22.56
N PRO A 120 -16.70 -14.90 -22.13
CA PRO A 120 -16.04 -16.19 -21.91
C PRO A 120 -15.35 -16.79 -23.15
N ASP A 121 -15.78 -16.43 -24.36
CA ASP A 121 -15.20 -16.86 -25.64
C ASP A 121 -14.13 -15.89 -26.20
N GLY A 122 -13.81 -14.81 -25.48
CA GLY A 122 -12.70 -13.91 -25.81
C GLY A 122 -13.08 -12.66 -26.60
N GLU A 123 -14.37 -12.40 -26.83
CA GLU A 123 -14.83 -11.17 -27.48
C GLU A 123 -14.65 -9.96 -26.53
N GLY A 124 -13.96 -8.92 -27.00
CA GLY A 124 -13.80 -7.68 -26.25
C GLY A 124 -15.08 -6.84 -26.24
N LEU A 125 -15.55 -6.46 -25.05
CA LEU A 125 -16.76 -5.66 -24.87
C LEU A 125 -16.44 -4.17 -24.66
N GLU A 126 -15.48 -3.89 -23.79
CA GLU A 126 -15.11 -2.52 -23.39
C GLU A 126 -13.64 -2.51 -22.94
N THR A 127 -12.96 -1.39 -23.14
CA THR A 127 -11.64 -1.11 -22.56
C THR A 127 -11.72 0.08 -21.62
N PHE A 128 -10.96 0.04 -20.53
CA PHE A 128 -10.91 1.09 -19.52
C PHE A 128 -9.51 1.20 -18.92
N ALA A 129 -9.23 2.32 -18.25
CA ALA A 129 -8.00 2.51 -17.48
C ALA A 129 -8.36 2.63 -15.99
N VAL A 130 -7.62 1.92 -15.15
CA VAL A 130 -7.62 2.12 -13.70
C VAL A 130 -6.35 2.86 -13.35
N THR A 131 -6.42 4.19 -13.39
CA THR A 131 -5.38 5.05 -12.87
C THR A 131 -5.49 5.06 -11.34
N GLY A 132 -4.39 4.83 -10.63
CA GLY A 132 -4.35 5.19 -9.21
C GLY A 132 -4.48 6.72 -9.13
N ARG A 133 -5.64 7.25 -8.71
CA ARG A 133 -5.72 8.67 -8.39
C ARG A 133 -4.92 8.95 -7.12
N GLU A 134 -4.19 10.08 -7.13
CA GLU A 134 -3.59 10.71 -5.95
C GLU A 134 -4.60 10.87 -4.81
#